data_AF-A0A1T5CRX8-F1
#
_entry.id   AF-A0A1T5CRX8-F1
#
_cell.length_a   1.000
_cell.length_b   1.000
_cell.length_c   1.000
_cell.angle_alpha   90.00
_cell.angle_beta   90.00
_cell.angle_gamma   90.00
#
_symmetry.space_group_name_H-M   'P 1'
#
loop_
_entity.id
_entity.type
_entity.pdbx_description
1 polymer ?
#
loop_
_entity_poly.entity_id
_entity_poly.type
_entity_poly.pdbx_seq_one_letter_code
_entity_poly.pdbx_strand_id
1 'polypeptide(L)'
;MTVEEAILSHDMEDIVNRMILYAREKFKSLDAKDLQGKEPFDFVQDVLCKSLENKRNWDDSKCTFVEFLFGCLKSEISNFFSSKQIFLQDIPDNLSENNESVDEEILEVTKALKQEGADDDEIIIFTYWTEGISKPAAISEDLGIEVKEVLNITKRLRRRLIKVQSKVRQLI
;
A
#
# COMPACT_ATOMS: atom_id res chain seq x y z
N MET A 1 -15.63 -8.13 19.81
CA MET A 1 -16.06 -9.19 18.88
C MET A 1 -14.82 -9.91 18.39
N THR A 2 -14.85 -11.23 18.21
CA THR A 2 -13.70 -11.98 17.64
C THR A 2 -13.74 -11.96 16.11
N VAL A 3 -12.60 -12.29 15.47
CA VAL A 3 -12.54 -12.44 13.99
C VAL A 3 -13.54 -13.51 13.51
N GLU A 4 -13.67 -14.61 14.23
CA GLU A 4 -14.60 -15.69 13.89
C GLU A 4 -16.07 -15.23 13.95
N GLU A 5 -16.43 -14.48 15.00
CA GLU A 5 -17.77 -13.88 15.14
C GLU A 5 -18.06 -12.86 14.04
N ALA A 6 -17.06 -12.07 13.64
CA ALA A 6 -17.19 -11.10 12.55
C ALA A 6 -17.39 -11.78 11.19
N ILE A 7 -16.67 -12.86 10.91
CA ILE A 7 -16.82 -13.65 9.68
C ILE A 7 -18.23 -14.23 9.55
N LEU A 8 -18.81 -14.70 10.66
CA LEU A 8 -20.17 -15.27 10.66
C LEU A 8 -21.28 -14.22 10.56
N SER A 9 -21.00 -12.96 10.93
CA SER A 9 -21.99 -11.88 10.98
C SER A 9 -21.98 -10.97 9.75
N HIS A 10 -20.95 -11.03 8.91
CA HIS A 10 -20.79 -10.19 7.73
C HIS A 10 -21.02 -10.97 6.42
N ASP A 11 -21.39 -10.23 5.38
CA ASP A 11 -21.42 -10.76 4.02
C ASP A 11 -19.98 -10.94 3.49
N MET A 12 -19.41 -12.11 3.77
CA MET A 12 -18.05 -12.43 3.38
C MET A 12 -17.89 -12.58 1.86
N GLU A 13 -18.96 -12.93 1.13
CA GLU A 13 -18.92 -13.02 -0.33
C GLU A 13 -18.70 -11.63 -0.94
N ASP A 14 -19.47 -10.63 -0.50
CA ASP A 14 -19.27 -9.24 -0.89
C ASP A 14 -17.88 -8.72 -0.50
N ILE A 15 -17.45 -8.96 0.74
CA ILE A 15 -16.14 -8.50 1.23
C ILE A 15 -15.00 -9.09 0.40
N VAL A 16 -15.03 -10.41 0.17
CA VAL A 16 -14.00 -11.10 -0.62
C VAL A 16 -13.99 -10.58 -2.06
N ASN A 17 -15.15 -10.40 -2.69
CA ASN A 17 -15.24 -9.86 -4.05
C ASN A 17 -14.63 -8.45 -4.14
N ARG A 18 -14.90 -7.58 -3.16
CA ARG A 18 -14.29 -6.25 -3.09
C ARG A 18 -12.78 -6.31 -2.86
N MET A 19 -12.29 -7.22 -2.02
CA MET A 19 -10.85 -7.43 -1.79
C MET A 19 -10.12 -7.93 -3.05
N ILE A 20 -10.73 -8.86 -3.79
CA ILE A 20 -10.20 -9.36 -5.07
C ILE A 20 -10.14 -8.24 -6.10
N LEU A 21 -11.21 -7.44 -6.22
CA LEU A 21 -11.25 -6.32 -7.14
C LEU A 21 -10.18 -5.29 -6.80
N TYR A 22 -9.99 -4.99 -5.53
CA TYR A 22 -8.93 -4.11 -5.05
C TYR A 22 -7.53 -4.63 -5.43
N ALA A 23 -7.25 -5.90 -5.15
CA ALA A 23 -5.97 -6.52 -5.52
C ALA A 23 -5.76 -6.55 -7.05
N ARG A 24 -6.82 -6.84 -7.82
CA ARG A 24 -6.79 -6.78 -9.30
C ARG A 24 -6.43 -5.40 -9.82
N GLU A 25 -7.07 -4.35 -9.32
CA GLU A 25 -6.77 -2.98 -9.75
C GLU A 25 -5.35 -2.57 -9.36
N LYS A 26 -4.83 -3.05 -8.22
CA LYS A 26 -3.41 -2.87 -7.85
C LYS A 26 -2.44 -3.59 -8.76
N PHE A 27 -2.84 -4.70 -9.38
CA PHE A 27 -1.97 -5.51 -10.24
C PHE A 27 -2.19 -5.27 -11.73
N LYS A 28 -3.06 -4.32 -12.09
CA LYS A 28 -3.48 -4.08 -13.48
C LYS A 28 -2.35 -3.70 -14.44
N SER A 29 -1.26 -3.16 -13.92
CA SER A 29 -0.03 -2.82 -14.65
C SER A 29 1.09 -3.85 -14.49
N LEU A 30 0.86 -4.94 -13.77
CA LEU A 30 1.87 -5.96 -13.47
C LEU A 30 1.63 -7.23 -14.27
N ASP A 31 2.70 -7.85 -14.75
CA ASP A 31 2.62 -9.12 -15.44
C ASP A 31 2.49 -10.29 -14.46
N ALA A 32 1.96 -11.42 -14.93
CA ALA A 32 1.84 -12.65 -14.12
C ALA A 32 3.19 -13.15 -13.58
N LYS A 33 4.30 -12.81 -14.25
CA LYS A 33 5.67 -13.07 -13.80
C LYS A 33 6.03 -12.25 -12.57
N ASP A 34 5.63 -10.97 -12.55
CA ASP A 34 5.82 -10.12 -11.38
C ASP A 34 5.07 -10.72 -10.21
N LEU A 35 3.86 -11.24 -10.40
CA LEU A 35 3.11 -11.88 -9.32
C LEU A 35 3.61 -13.27 -8.90
N GLN A 36 4.72 -13.78 -9.44
CA GLN A 36 5.26 -15.12 -9.15
C GLN A 36 4.21 -16.24 -9.33
N GLY A 37 3.29 -16.06 -10.28
CA GLY A 37 2.17 -16.98 -10.50
C GLY A 37 1.06 -16.91 -9.45
N LYS A 38 1.14 -16.00 -8.47
CA LYS A 38 0.01 -15.70 -7.58
C LYS A 38 -1.06 -14.89 -8.30
N GLU A 39 -2.30 -15.23 -8.05
CA GLU A 39 -3.46 -14.46 -8.45
C GLU A 39 -3.92 -13.52 -7.33
N PRO A 40 -4.66 -12.44 -7.65
CA PRO A 40 -5.30 -11.56 -6.66
C PRO A 40 -6.04 -12.30 -5.54
N PHE A 41 -6.68 -13.42 -5.88
CA PHE A 41 -7.38 -14.25 -4.91
C PHE A 41 -6.45 -14.86 -3.86
N ASP A 42 -5.22 -15.26 -4.23
CA ASP A 42 -4.26 -15.88 -3.30
C ASP A 42 -3.88 -14.92 -2.17
N PHE A 43 -3.74 -13.63 -2.47
CA PHE A 43 -3.48 -12.60 -1.45
C PHE A 43 -4.65 -12.44 -0.48
N VAL A 44 -5.88 -12.49 -1.00
CA VAL A 44 -7.09 -12.41 -0.17
C VAL A 44 -7.21 -13.66 0.70
N GLN A 45 -6.92 -14.84 0.15
CA GLN A 45 -6.90 -16.09 0.89
C GLN A 45 -5.86 -16.08 2.01
N ASP A 46 -4.63 -15.61 1.72
CA ASP A 46 -3.55 -15.48 2.70
C ASP A 46 -3.97 -14.58 3.89
N VAL A 47 -4.66 -13.47 3.61
CA VAL A 47 -5.18 -12.56 4.64
C VAL A 47 -6.21 -13.25 5.52
N LEU A 48 -7.17 -13.97 4.94
CA LEU A 48 -8.23 -14.64 5.70
C LEU A 48 -7.65 -15.77 6.57
N CYS A 49 -6.79 -16.61 6.01
CA CYS A 49 -6.11 -17.68 6.75
C CYS A 49 -5.31 -17.11 7.93
N LYS A 50 -4.50 -16.07 7.71
CA LYS A 50 -3.73 -15.42 8.79
C LYS A 50 -4.61 -14.77 9.85
N SER A 51 -5.78 -14.26 9.47
CA SER A 51 -6.73 -13.66 10.40
C SER A 51 -7.40 -14.72 11.29
N LEU A 52 -7.72 -15.88 10.73
CA LEU A 52 -8.29 -17.02 11.45
C LEU A 52 -7.28 -17.75 12.35
N GLU A 53 -6.01 -17.81 11.95
CA GLU A 53 -4.95 -18.46 12.72
C GLU A 53 -4.50 -17.68 13.99
N ASN A 54 -5.23 -16.64 14.42
CA ASN A 54 -4.86 -15.72 15.50
C ASN A 54 -3.48 -15.07 15.32
N LYS A 55 -2.96 -15.02 14.09
CA LYS A 55 -1.70 -14.30 13.78
C LYS A 55 -1.92 -12.79 13.65
N ARG A 56 -3.18 -12.33 13.63
CA ARG A 56 -3.55 -10.92 13.53
C ARG A 56 -4.62 -10.59 14.57
N ASN A 57 -4.33 -9.60 15.42
CA ASN A 57 -5.26 -9.15 16.46
C ASN A 57 -6.17 -8.06 15.89
N TRP A 58 -7.42 -8.41 15.60
CA TRP A 58 -8.45 -7.42 15.29
C TRP A 58 -9.01 -6.83 16.60
N ASP A 59 -9.15 -5.51 16.61
CA ASP A 59 -9.68 -4.73 17.72
C ASP A 59 -10.85 -3.89 17.20
N ASP A 60 -12.07 -4.31 17.51
CA ASP A 60 -13.30 -3.68 17.04
C ASP A 60 -13.49 -2.24 17.55
N SER A 61 -12.75 -1.85 18.60
CA SER A 61 -12.72 -0.49 19.11
C SER A 61 -11.87 0.45 18.26
N LYS A 62 -10.95 -0.09 17.46
CA LYS A 62 -10.01 0.67 16.63
C LYS A 62 -10.45 0.81 15.19
N CYS A 63 -11.01 -0.24 14.61
CA CYS A 63 -11.49 -0.21 13.23
C CYS A 63 -12.54 -1.29 12.95
N THR A 64 -13.33 -1.07 11.91
CA THR A 64 -14.31 -2.05 11.43
C THR A 64 -13.62 -3.29 10.88
N PHE A 65 -14.36 -4.40 10.83
CA PHE A 65 -13.83 -5.67 10.31
C PHE A 65 -13.36 -5.57 8.85
N VAL A 66 -14.11 -4.81 8.03
CA VAL A 66 -13.75 -4.57 6.63
C VAL A 66 -12.45 -3.77 6.53
N GLU A 67 -12.32 -2.67 7.27
CA GLU A 67 -11.09 -1.87 7.31
C GLU A 67 -9.89 -2.69 7.79
N PHE A 68 -10.08 -3.53 8.80
CA PHE A 68 -9.06 -4.46 9.27
C PHE A 68 -8.58 -5.41 8.15
N LEU A 69 -9.50 -6.06 7.42
CA LEU A 69 -9.15 -6.97 6.34
C LEU A 69 -8.43 -6.26 5.18
N PHE A 70 -8.89 -5.07 4.80
CA PHE A 70 -8.24 -4.26 3.76
C PHE A 70 -6.86 -3.76 4.21
N GLY A 71 -6.70 -3.36 5.47
CA GLY A 71 -5.39 -3.03 6.03
C GLY A 71 -4.43 -4.23 6.00
N CYS A 72 -4.94 -5.42 6.29
CA CYS A 72 -4.16 -6.65 6.21
C CYS A 72 -3.73 -6.98 4.78
N LEU A 73 -4.64 -6.82 3.81
CA LEU A 73 -4.37 -7.01 2.39
C LEU A 73 -3.35 -6.00 1.85
N LYS A 74 -3.48 -4.72 2.20
CA LYS A 74 -2.51 -3.67 1.88
C LYS A 74 -1.10 -4.05 2.36
N SER A 75 -0.99 -4.53 3.60
CA SER A 75 0.29 -4.99 4.17
C SER A 75 0.84 -6.23 3.48
N GLU A 76 -0.02 -7.20 3.14
CA GLU A 76 0.40 -8.43 2.45
C GLU A 76 0.96 -8.14 1.05
N ILE A 77 0.26 -7.28 0.31
CA ILE A 77 0.69 -6.79 -1.00
C ILE A 77 2.03 -6.05 -0.87
N SER A 78 2.13 -5.09 0.06
CA SER A 78 3.36 -4.32 0.26
C SER A 78 4.55 -5.21 0.63
N ASN A 79 4.36 -6.19 1.53
CA ASN A 79 5.41 -7.14 1.90
C ASN A 79 5.83 -8.00 0.72
N PHE A 80 4.89 -8.46 -0.10
CA PHE A 80 5.19 -9.24 -1.29
C PHE A 80 6.09 -8.47 -2.27
N PHE A 81 5.77 -7.20 -2.57
CA PHE A 81 6.61 -6.38 -3.45
C PHE A 81 7.93 -5.95 -2.81
N SER A 82 7.94 -5.63 -1.51
CA SER A 82 9.17 -5.27 -0.79
C SER A 82 10.15 -6.45 -0.73
N SER A 83 9.64 -7.68 -0.58
CA SER A 83 10.46 -8.90 -0.61
C SER A 83 11.05 -9.19 -2.00
N LYS A 84 10.41 -8.75 -3.09
CA LYS A 84 10.99 -8.83 -4.44
C LYS A 84 12.12 -7.85 -4.66
N GLN A 85 12.05 -6.67 -4.06
CA GLN A 85 13.12 -5.69 -4.16
C GLN A 85 14.43 -6.18 -3.54
N ILE A 86 14.32 -7.10 -2.56
CA ILE A 86 15.46 -7.80 -1.98
C ILE A 86 15.97 -8.92 -2.92
N PHE A 87 15.08 -9.61 -3.64
CA PHE A 87 15.44 -10.69 -4.57
C PHE A 87 15.94 -10.24 -5.95
N LEU A 88 15.49 -9.07 -6.45
CA LEU A 88 15.94 -8.49 -7.71
C LEU A 88 17.39 -7.97 -7.66
N GLN A 89 17.94 -7.73 -6.46
CA GLN A 89 19.36 -7.40 -6.30
C GLN A 89 20.31 -8.55 -6.68
N ASP A 90 19.81 -9.79 -6.79
CA ASP A 90 20.61 -10.99 -7.03
C ASP A 90 20.48 -11.57 -8.45
N ILE A 91 19.71 -10.94 -9.36
CA ILE A 91 19.52 -11.43 -10.73
C ILE A 91 20.27 -10.50 -11.70
N PRO A 92 21.15 -11.03 -12.59
CA PRO A 92 21.90 -10.19 -13.53
C PRO A 92 20.98 -9.48 -14.53
N ASP A 93 21.22 -8.18 -14.72
CA ASP A 93 20.59 -7.22 -15.64
C ASP A 93 20.55 -7.69 -17.10
N ASN A 94 19.65 -8.60 -17.42
CA ASN A 94 19.27 -8.80 -18.81
C ASN A 94 17.80 -9.14 -18.88
N LEU A 95 17.05 -8.24 -19.50
CA LEU A 95 15.62 -8.28 -19.86
C LEU A 95 14.70 -7.49 -18.94
N SER A 96 14.67 -6.16 -19.13
CA SER A 96 13.51 -5.35 -18.77
C SER A 96 13.39 -4.20 -19.76
N GLU A 97 12.36 -4.25 -20.61
CA GLU A 97 12.07 -3.19 -21.57
C GLU A 97 11.00 -2.25 -20.98
N ASN A 98 11.43 -1.01 -20.71
CA ASN A 98 10.69 0.24 -20.86
C ASN A 98 9.57 0.65 -19.85
N ASN A 99 9.41 0.01 -18.69
CA ASN A 99 8.58 0.56 -17.58
C ASN A 99 9.35 0.87 -16.27
N GLU A 100 10.64 0.53 -16.17
CA GLU A 100 11.45 0.73 -14.95
C GLU A 100 11.55 2.20 -14.51
N SER A 101 11.52 3.15 -15.44
CA SER A 101 11.86 4.54 -15.15
C SER A 101 10.92 5.26 -14.17
N VAL A 102 9.62 4.95 -14.14
CA VAL A 102 8.65 5.69 -13.30
C VAL A 102 8.60 5.09 -11.88
N ASP A 103 8.64 3.76 -11.78
CA ASP A 103 8.62 3.07 -10.49
C ASP A 103 9.95 3.25 -9.74
N GLU A 104 11.08 3.30 -10.45
CA GLU A 104 12.37 3.71 -9.87
C GLU A 104 12.32 5.15 -9.35
N GLU A 105 11.74 6.09 -10.10
CA GLU A 105 11.64 7.49 -9.67
C GLU A 105 10.76 7.64 -8.41
N ILE A 106 9.63 6.92 -8.33
CA ILE A 106 8.77 6.89 -7.14
C ILE A 106 9.53 6.30 -5.94
N LEU A 107 10.30 5.24 -6.16
CA LEU A 107 11.08 4.59 -5.12
C LEU A 107 12.21 5.50 -4.60
N GLU A 108 12.93 6.18 -5.50
CA GLU A 108 13.97 7.13 -5.14
C GLU A 108 13.42 8.29 -4.32
N VAL A 109 12.28 8.85 -4.73
CA VAL A 109 11.61 9.93 -3.99
C VAL A 109 11.16 9.45 -2.61
N THR A 110 10.59 8.24 -2.51
CA THR A 110 10.19 7.64 -1.23
C THR A 110 11.38 7.46 -0.30
N LYS A 111 12.52 6.99 -0.81
CA LYS A 111 13.76 6.82 -0.06
C LYS A 111 14.31 8.16 0.42
N ALA A 112 14.32 9.17 -0.44
CA ALA A 112 14.77 10.51 -0.09
C ALA A 112 13.87 11.17 0.98
N LEU A 113 12.55 10.96 0.91
CA LEU A 113 11.61 11.42 1.93
C LEU A 113 11.89 10.78 3.29
N LYS A 114 12.12 9.46 3.33
CA LYS A 114 12.48 8.75 4.57
C LYS A 114 13.82 9.25 5.15
N GLN A 115 14.82 9.52 4.32
CA GLN A 115 16.10 10.09 4.76
C GLN A 115 15.95 11.50 5.35
N GLU A 116 15.00 12.29 4.84
CA GLU A 116 14.61 13.58 5.43
C GLU A 116 13.72 13.46 6.67
N GLY A 117 13.47 12.24 7.15
CA GLY A 117 12.69 11.95 8.35
C GLY A 117 11.19 12.07 8.18
N ALA A 118 10.68 11.81 6.96
CA ALA A 118 9.24 11.67 6.73
C ALA A 118 8.65 10.55 7.62
N ASP A 119 7.53 10.84 8.25
CA ASP A 119 6.78 9.85 9.02
C ASP A 119 5.96 8.92 8.10
N ASP A 120 5.44 7.82 8.65
CA ASP A 120 4.69 6.83 7.86
C ASP A 120 3.43 7.44 7.22
N ASP A 121 2.79 8.41 7.90
CA ASP A 121 1.63 9.13 7.36
C ASP A 121 2.00 9.94 6.12
N GLU A 122 3.14 10.63 6.12
CA GLU A 122 3.65 11.38 4.98
C GLU A 122 3.94 10.46 3.78
N ILE A 123 4.49 9.26 4.03
CA ILE A 123 4.72 8.26 2.99
C ILE A 123 3.39 7.73 2.43
N ILE A 124 2.41 7.46 3.29
CA ILE A 124 1.08 7.01 2.89
C ILE A 124 0.41 8.04 1.97
N ILE A 125 0.41 9.33 2.34
CA ILE A 125 -0.14 10.40 1.49
C ILE A 125 0.60 10.51 0.16
N PHE A 126 1.93 10.34 0.15
CA PHE A 126 2.72 10.34 -1.07
C PHE A 126 2.30 9.19 -2.00
N THR A 127 2.08 7.99 -1.45
CA THR A 127 1.58 6.83 -2.22
C THR A 127 0.22 7.09 -2.84
N TYR A 128 -0.73 7.72 -2.13
CA TYR A 128 -2.00 8.11 -2.76
C TYR A 128 -1.80 9.06 -3.95
N TRP A 129 -0.82 9.98 -3.87
CA TRP A 129 -0.54 10.91 -4.96
C TRP A 129 0.09 10.24 -6.16
N THR A 130 1.01 9.29 -5.96
CA THR A 130 1.59 8.49 -7.05
C THR A 130 0.54 7.61 -7.72
N GLU A 131 -0.51 7.25 -6.99
CA GLU A 131 -1.70 6.54 -7.50
C GLU A 131 -2.77 7.47 -8.11
N GLY A 132 -2.50 8.78 -8.22
CA GLY A 132 -3.39 9.76 -8.83
C GLY A 132 -4.51 10.27 -7.91
N ILE A 133 -4.57 9.83 -6.65
CA ILE A 133 -5.57 10.23 -5.66
C ILE A 133 -5.00 11.39 -4.84
N SER A 134 -5.36 12.62 -5.21
CA SER A 134 -4.87 13.84 -4.54
C SER A 134 -5.93 14.59 -3.74
N LYS A 135 -7.20 14.17 -3.82
CA LYS A 135 -8.32 14.84 -3.14
C LYS A 135 -8.32 14.49 -1.64
N PRO A 136 -8.19 15.47 -0.72
CA PRO A 136 -8.13 15.19 0.71
C PRO A 136 -9.36 14.48 1.28
N ALA A 137 -10.53 14.70 0.71
CA ALA A 137 -11.76 14.02 1.10
C ALA A 137 -11.72 12.52 0.75
N ALA A 138 -11.24 12.17 -0.44
CA ALA A 138 -11.11 10.77 -0.85
C ALA A 138 -10.06 10.03 -0.02
N ILE A 139 -8.95 10.70 0.31
CA ILE A 139 -7.91 10.14 1.16
C ILE A 139 -8.40 10.03 2.62
N SER A 140 -9.16 11.01 3.11
CA SER A 140 -9.77 10.99 4.44
C SER A 140 -10.76 9.85 4.59
N GLU A 141 -11.59 9.62 3.57
CA GLU A 141 -12.54 8.51 3.51
C GLU A 141 -11.81 7.15 3.48
N ASP A 142 -10.74 7.01 2.69
CA ASP A 142 -9.98 5.75 2.61
C ASP A 142 -9.10 5.47 3.84
N LEU A 143 -8.63 6.51 4.53
CA LEU A 143 -7.80 6.40 5.73
C LEU A 143 -8.58 6.43 7.04
N GLY A 144 -9.86 6.78 7.01
CA GLY A 144 -10.68 6.92 8.23
C GLY A 144 -10.21 8.03 9.18
N ILE A 145 -9.40 8.98 8.69
CA ILE A 145 -8.92 10.13 9.47
C ILE A 145 -9.62 11.41 9.05
N GLU A 146 -9.67 12.41 9.92
CA GLU A 146 -10.28 13.70 9.58
C GLU A 146 -9.58 14.34 8.36
N VAL A 147 -10.37 14.97 7.47
CA VAL A 147 -9.85 15.75 6.33
C VAL A 147 -8.82 16.78 6.79
N LYS A 148 -9.01 17.37 7.97
CA LYS A 148 -8.07 18.31 8.58
C LYS A 148 -6.70 17.68 8.81
N GLU A 149 -6.66 16.41 9.22
CA GLU A 149 -5.42 15.69 9.46
C GLU A 149 -4.74 15.30 8.15
N VAL A 150 -5.49 14.85 7.14
CA VAL A 150 -4.98 14.67 5.77
C VAL A 150 -4.31 15.95 5.26
N LEU A 151 -4.94 17.11 5.48
CA LEU A 151 -4.40 18.41 5.10
C LEU A 151 -3.14 18.77 5.89
N ASN A 152 -3.05 18.40 7.16
CA ASN A 152 -1.86 18.62 7.99
C ASN A 152 -0.69 17.77 7.48
N ILE A 153 -0.91 16.47 7.29
CA ILE A 153 0.09 15.53 6.75
C ILE A 153 0.54 16.00 5.38
N THR A 154 -0.40 16.38 4.49
CA THR A 154 -0.11 16.96 3.17
C THR A 154 0.81 18.17 3.26
N LYS A 155 0.60 19.07 4.23
CA LYS A 155 1.48 20.25 4.42
C LYS A 155 2.88 19.83 4.88
N ARG A 156 3.00 18.83 5.76
CA ARG A 156 4.31 18.29 6.19
C ARG A 156 5.05 17.70 4.99
N LEU A 157 4.38 16.82 4.24
CA LEU A 157 4.91 16.17 3.05
C LEU A 157 5.40 17.18 1.99
N ARG A 158 4.59 18.21 1.66
CA ARG A 158 4.99 19.25 0.69
C ARG A 158 6.26 19.98 1.11
N ARG A 159 6.39 20.33 2.39
CA ARG A 159 7.59 21.01 2.91
C ARG A 159 8.83 20.13 2.78
N ARG A 160 8.70 18.81 2.93
CA ARG A 160 9.81 17.87 2.73
C ARG A 160 10.14 17.65 1.27
N LEU A 161 9.12 17.51 0.41
CA LEU A 161 9.32 17.41 -1.04
C LEU A 161 10.12 18.60 -1.58
N ILE A 162 9.86 19.82 -1.11
CA ILE A 162 10.66 21.00 -1.50
C ILE A 162 12.15 20.83 -1.12
N LYS A 163 12.45 20.28 0.06
CA LYS A 163 13.82 20.02 0.51
C LYS A 163 14.48 18.91 -0.31
N VAL A 164 13.78 17.82 -0.56
CA VAL A 164 14.24 16.71 -1.40
C VAL A 164 14.51 17.21 -2.82
N GLN A 165 13.58 17.95 -3.41
CA GLN A 165 13.71 18.48 -4.77
C GLN A 165 14.88 19.46 -4.91
N SER A 166 15.19 20.23 -3.86
CA SER A 166 16.38 21.10 -3.83
C SER A 166 17.70 20.33 -3.78
N LYS A 167 17.73 19.11 -3.20
CA LYS A 167 18.89 18.23 -3.15
C LYS A 167 19.06 17.41 -4.43
N VAL A 168 17.96 16.91 -5.00
CA VAL A 168 17.95 16.18 -6.28
C VAL A 168 18.41 17.09 -7.43
N ARG A 169 18.02 18.36 -7.45
CA ARG A 169 18.53 19.36 -8.41
C ARG A 169 20.00 19.75 -8.26
N GLN A 170 20.64 19.44 -7.14
CA GLN A 170 22.09 19.70 -6.94
C GLN A 170 22.95 18.50 -7.33
N LEU A 171 22.32 17.35 -7.60
CA LEU A 171 22.98 16.10 -7.98
C LEU A 171 22.88 15.79 -9.49
N ILE A 172 22.07 16.57 -10.22
CA ILE A 172 21.95 16.59 -11.70
C ILE A 172 22.67 17.83 -12.21
#